data_AF-A0A7J4J9Z1-F1
#
_entry.id   AF-A0A7J4J9Z1-F1
#
_cell.length_a   1.000
_cell.length_b   1.000
_cell.length_c   1.000
_cell.angle_alpha   90.00
_cell.angle_beta   90.00
_cell.angle_gamma   90.00
#
_symmetry.space_group_name_H-M   'P 1'
#
loop_
_entity.id
_entity.type
_entity.pdbx_description
1 polymer ?
#
loop_
_entity_poly.entity_id
_entity_poly.type
_entity_poly.pdbx_seq_one_letter_code
_entity_poly.pdbx_strand_id
1 'polypeptide(L)'
;MDGGSYIISPGEYVIGVTKEKITMPKTHYGSLFGRASMGRLGLQVFCSGGFVDPGFSGYLTLEIFNASKVPIMLRSGMPIAKLTIEELKVVPTVLRPSLTDYERAAEVTLAKADEAEDEAR
;
A
#
# COMPACT_ATOMS: atom_id res chain seq x y z
N MET A 1 4.98 -18.99 0.37
CA MET A 1 6.41 -19.12 0.02
C MET A 1 7.19 -18.15 0.90
N ASP A 2 7.71 -18.64 2.02
CA ASP A 2 8.47 -17.83 2.97
C ASP A 2 9.94 -17.76 2.54
N GLY A 3 10.47 -16.56 2.26
CA GLY A 3 11.91 -16.35 2.03
C GLY A 3 12.31 -15.63 0.73
N GLY A 4 11.37 -15.22 -0.12
CA GLY A 4 11.69 -14.46 -1.33
C GLY A 4 12.29 -13.09 -1.02
N SER A 5 13.23 -12.65 -1.86
CA SER A 5 13.76 -11.29 -1.85
C SER A 5 13.64 -10.66 -3.24
N TYR A 6 13.37 -9.37 -3.28
CA TYR A 6 13.28 -8.57 -4.50
C TYR A 6 14.24 -7.39 -4.40
N ILE A 7 15.01 -7.13 -5.45
CA ILE A 7 15.87 -5.94 -5.50
C ILE A 7 15.11 -4.88 -6.29
N ILE A 8 14.68 -3.82 -5.60
CA ILE A 8 14.07 -2.66 -6.24
C ILE A 8 15.16 -1.69 -6.70
N SER A 9 15.20 -1.41 -7.99
CA SER A 9 16.15 -0.53 -8.66
C SER A 9 15.83 0.94 -8.38
N PRO A 10 16.81 1.85 -8.49
CA PRO A 10 16.55 3.30 -8.45
C PRO A 10 15.48 3.72 -9.45
N GLY A 11 14.48 4.48 -9.01
CA GLY A 11 13.36 4.95 -9.84
C GLY A 11 12.30 3.89 -10.14
N GLU A 12 12.46 2.67 -9.63
CA GLU A 12 11.50 1.59 -9.83
C GLU A 12 10.31 1.72 -8.87
N TYR A 13 9.13 1.40 -9.39
CA TYR A 13 7.87 1.30 -8.66
C TYR A 13 7.38 -0.15 -8.71
N VAL A 14 7.02 -0.70 -7.55
CA VAL A 14 6.51 -2.07 -7.44
C VAL A 14 5.32 -2.14 -6.50
N ILE A 15 4.49 -3.16 -6.71
CA ILE A 15 3.34 -3.45 -5.86
C ILE A 15 3.61 -4.68 -5.02
N GLY A 16 3.37 -4.53 -3.72
CA GLY A 16 3.38 -5.61 -2.74
C GLY A 16 2.03 -5.74 -2.05
N VAL A 17 1.90 -6.77 -1.24
CA VAL A 17 0.77 -6.97 -0.33
C VAL A 17 1.27 -7.22 1.08
N THR A 18 0.51 -6.78 2.09
CA THR A 18 0.83 -7.13 3.48
C THR A 18 0.71 -8.62 3.69
N LYS A 19 1.51 -9.16 4.63
CA LYS A 19 1.34 -10.56 5.07
C LYS A 19 0.13 -10.68 6.01
N GLU A 20 -0.19 -9.60 6.71
CA GLU A 20 -1.29 -9.48 7.64
C GLU A 20 -2.60 -9.22 6.89
N LYS A 21 -3.64 -10.01 7.23
CA LYS A 21 -5.02 -9.70 6.86
C LYS A 21 -5.59 -8.74 7.90
N ILE A 22 -6.06 -7.59 7.46
CA ILE A 22 -6.69 -6.57 8.30
C ILE A 22 -8.21 -6.71 8.19
N THR A 23 -8.90 -6.73 9.32
CA THR A 23 -10.36 -6.64 9.38
C THR A 23 -10.74 -5.45 10.27
N MET A 24 -11.24 -4.39 9.65
CA MET A 24 -11.55 -3.12 10.29
C MET A 24 -13.02 -3.10 10.75
N PRO A 25 -13.32 -2.70 11.99
CA PRO A 25 -14.69 -2.41 12.40
C PRO A 25 -15.32 -1.31 11.54
N LYS A 26 -16.65 -1.30 11.39
CA LYS A 26 -17.37 -0.21 10.71
C LYS A 26 -17.28 1.14 11.43
N THR A 27 -16.76 1.15 12.65
CA THR A 27 -16.60 2.33 13.50
C THR A 27 -15.18 2.89 13.50
N HIS A 28 -14.25 2.30 12.74
CA HIS A 28 -12.85 2.71 12.75
C HIS A 28 -12.34 2.89 11.32
N TYR A 29 -11.36 3.77 11.16
CA TYR A 29 -10.57 3.85 9.93
C TYR A 29 -9.09 3.65 10.25
N GLY A 30 -8.32 3.30 9.23
CA GLY A 30 -6.87 3.13 9.35
C GLY A 30 -6.10 4.09 8.45
N SER A 31 -4.90 4.48 8.88
CA SER A 31 -3.93 5.21 8.04
C SER A 31 -2.61 4.45 8.00
N LEU A 32 -2.11 4.17 6.79
CA LEU A 32 -0.86 3.44 6.60
C LEU A 32 0.29 4.43 6.35
N PHE A 33 1.36 4.29 7.14
CA PHE A 33 2.56 5.10 7.04
C PHE A 33 3.78 4.24 6.75
N GLY A 34 4.61 4.67 5.80
CA GLY A 34 5.94 4.12 5.63
C GLY A 34 6.77 4.27 6.91
N ARG A 35 7.70 3.34 7.16
CA ARG A 35 8.62 3.45 8.30
C ARG A 35 9.63 4.56 8.06
N ALA A 36 9.87 5.40 9.06
CA ALA A 36 10.90 6.45 8.99
C ALA A 36 12.30 5.90 8.64
N SER A 37 12.62 4.67 9.05
CA SER A 37 13.88 4.01 8.67
C SER A 37 13.97 3.72 7.17
N MET A 38 12.84 3.40 6.52
CA MET A 38 12.77 3.19 5.07
C MET A 38 12.82 4.52 4.33
N GLY A 39 12.12 5.54 4.83
CA GLY A 39 12.16 6.89 4.27
C GLY A 39 13.58 7.49 4.25
N ARG A 40 14.40 7.22 5.28
CA ARG A 40 15.83 7.64 5.29
C ARG A 40 16.70 6.95 4.24
N LEU A 41 16.27 5.80 3.73
CA LEU A 41 16.94 5.09 2.63
C LEU A 41 16.43 5.54 1.26
N GLY A 42 15.45 6.45 1.20
CA GLY A 42 14.77 6.83 -0.04
C GLY A 42 13.72 5.82 -0.50
N LEU A 43 13.31 4.88 0.35
CA LEU A 43 12.23 3.93 0.05
C LEU A 43 10.89 4.48 0.55
N GLN A 44 10.01 4.81 -0.38
CA GLN A 44 8.67 5.32 -0.12
C GLN A 44 7.67 4.17 -0.17
N VAL A 45 6.74 4.14 0.79
CA VAL A 45 5.71 3.10 0.91
C VAL A 45 4.40 3.78 1.24
N PHE A 46 3.38 3.51 0.45
CA PHE A 46 2.03 4.05 0.61
C PHE A 46 0.99 2.98 0.31
N CYS A 47 -0.22 3.18 0.81
CA CYS A 47 -1.35 2.31 0.57
C CYS A 47 -2.21 2.93 -0.54
N SER A 48 -2.66 2.13 -1.50
CA SER A 48 -3.56 2.58 -2.56
C SER A 48 -4.82 3.18 -1.94
N GLY A 49 -5.02 4.50 -2.06
CA GLY A 49 -6.14 5.23 -1.44
C GLY A 49 -5.85 5.88 -0.08
N GLY A 50 -4.64 5.73 0.47
CA GLY A 50 -4.16 6.44 1.67
C GLY A 50 -4.75 5.99 3.01
N PHE A 51 -5.94 5.39 3.00
CA PHE A 51 -6.67 4.96 4.20
C PHE A 51 -7.21 3.53 4.07
N VAL A 52 -7.47 2.91 5.22
CA VAL A 52 -8.17 1.63 5.34
C VAL A 52 -9.59 1.92 5.78
N ASP A 53 -10.56 1.56 4.93
CA ASP A 53 -11.96 1.92 5.14
C ASP A 53 -12.61 1.18 6.31
N PRO A 54 -13.62 1.78 6.96
CA PRO A 54 -14.43 1.08 7.94
C PRO A 54 -15.13 -0.13 7.33
N GLY A 55 -15.04 -1.28 8.00
CA GLY A 55 -15.59 -2.53 7.49
C GLY A 55 -14.71 -3.27 6.47
N PHE A 56 -13.53 -2.74 6.12
CA PHE A 56 -12.57 -3.43 5.26
C PHE A 56 -12.19 -4.82 5.82
N SER A 57 -12.06 -5.83 4.97
CA SER A 57 -11.50 -7.13 5.35
C SER A 57 -10.66 -7.72 4.22
N GLY A 58 -9.35 -7.57 4.31
CA GLY A 58 -8.45 -7.97 3.23
C GLY A 58 -6.98 -7.80 3.57
N TYR A 59 -6.13 -7.99 2.58
CA TYR A 59 -4.70 -7.66 2.64
C TYR A 59 -4.49 -6.28 2.03
N LEU A 60 -3.65 -5.45 2.65
CA LEU A 60 -3.42 -4.10 2.15
C LEU A 60 -2.45 -4.16 0.96
N THR A 61 -2.84 -3.52 -0.12
CA THR A 61 -1.95 -3.29 -1.26
C THR A 61 -0.95 -2.17 -0.92
N LEU A 62 0.32 -2.45 -1.15
CA LEU A 62 1.44 -1.56 -0.88
C LEU A 62 2.05 -1.09 -2.20
N GLU A 63 2.09 0.21 -2.37
CA GLU A 63 2.79 0.88 -3.46
C GLU A 63 4.17 1.29 -2.94
N ILE A 64 5.23 0.74 -3.55
CA ILE A 64 6.60 0.85 -3.08
C ILE A 64 7.44 1.50 -4.17
N PHE A 65 8.07 2.62 -3.86
CA PHE A 65 8.90 3.37 -4.79
C PHE A 65 10.30 3.60 -4.24
N ASN A 66 11.32 3.34 -5.06
CA ASN A 66 12.71 3.64 -4.71
C ASN A 66 13.12 5.00 -5.27
N ALA A 67 13.00 6.03 -4.44
CA ALA A 67 13.46 7.39 -4.73
C ALA A 67 14.97 7.60 -4.51
N SER A 68 15.70 6.55 -4.13
CA SER A 68 17.15 6.62 -3.88
C SER A 68 17.96 6.44 -5.17
N LYS A 69 19.28 6.56 -5.06
CA LYS A 69 20.23 6.31 -6.16
C LYS A 69 20.86 4.91 -6.11
N VAL A 70 20.43 4.06 -5.19
CA VAL A 70 20.99 2.71 -4.99
C VAL A 70 19.90 1.64 -5.00
N PRO A 71 20.19 0.41 -5.47
CA PRO A 71 19.25 -0.69 -5.34
C PRO A 71 18.97 -1.03 -3.88
N ILE A 72 17.73 -1.37 -3.55
CA ILE A 72 17.31 -1.73 -2.19
C ILE A 72 16.75 -3.15 -2.19
N MET A 73 17.16 -3.97 -1.23
CA MET A 73 16.65 -5.33 -1.06
C MET A 73 15.37 -5.32 -0.21
N LEU A 74 14.25 -5.69 -0.83
CA LEU A 74 13.00 -5.99 -0.14
C LEU A 74 12.98 -7.48 0.22
N ARG A 75 12.85 -7.80 1.51
CA ARG A 75 12.72 -9.18 1.99
C ARG A 75 11.28 -9.46 2.37
N SER A 76 10.72 -10.56 1.88
CA SER A 76 9.39 -10.98 2.30
C SER A 76 9.34 -11.14 3.83
N GLY A 77 8.30 -10.58 4.44
CA GLY A 77 8.11 -10.56 5.89
C GLY A 77 8.91 -9.50 6.67
N MET A 78 9.71 -8.66 6.00
CA MET A 78 10.31 -7.52 6.70
C MET A 78 9.23 -6.50 7.08
N PRO A 79 9.34 -5.84 8.25
CA PRO A 79 8.37 -4.80 8.58
C PRO A 79 8.58 -3.59 7.67
N ILE A 80 7.56 -3.19 6.92
CA ILE A 80 7.67 -2.20 5.84
C ILE A 80 6.88 -0.91 6.10
N ALA A 81 5.75 -1.03 6.79
CA ALA A 81 4.84 0.08 7.11
C ALA A 81 4.32 -0.04 8.56
N LYS A 82 3.59 0.99 8.99
CA LYS A 82 2.82 1.03 10.24
C LYS A 82 1.38 1.37 9.91
N LEU A 83 0.44 0.74 10.59
CA LEU A 83 -0.98 1.07 10.52
C LEU A 83 -1.38 1.77 11.82
N THR A 84 -1.90 2.99 11.71
CA THR A 84 -2.58 3.69 12.80
C THR A 84 -4.07 3.47 12.65
N ILE A 85 -4.78 3.23 13.75
CA ILE A 85 -6.23 2.98 13.77
C ILE A 85 -6.90 4.03 14.64
N GLU A 86 -7.97 4.60 14.15
CA GLU A 86 -8.71 5.67 14.82
C GLU A 86 -10.22 5.42 14.76
N GLU A 87 -10.91 5.79 15.84
CA GLU A 87 -12.36 5.66 15.96
C GLU A 87 -13.07 6.84 15.25
N LEU A 88 -14.11 6.51 14.50
CA LEU A 88 -14.99 7.47 13.88
C LEU A 88 -16.09 7.90 14.86
N LYS A 89 -16.22 9.21 15.05
CA LYS A 89 -17.35 9.77 15.82
C LYS A 89 -18.70 9.58 15.12
N VAL A 90 -18.69 9.44 13.80
CA VAL A 90 -19.89 9.24 12.98
C VAL A 90 -19.62 8.09 12.01
N VAL A 91 -20.45 7.05 12.08
CA VAL A 91 -20.36 5.90 11.16
C VAL A 91 -20.84 6.34 9.77
N PRO A 92 -20.02 6.17 8.71
CA PRO A 92 -20.44 6.51 7.36
C PRO A 92 -21.63 5.65 6.93
N THR A 93 -22.70 6.29 6.46
CA THR A 93 -23.90 5.58 5.96
C THR A 93 -23.67 4.93 4.60
N VAL A 94 -22.73 5.46 3.82
CA VAL A 94 -22.29 4.91 2.53
C VAL A 94 -20.82 4.55 2.65
N LEU A 95 -20.53 3.25 2.60
CA LEU A 95 -19.17 2.75 2.48
C LEU A 95 -18.88 2.61 0.98
N ARG A 96 -17.91 3.38 0.48
CA ARG A 96 -17.38 3.11 -0.85
C ARG A 96 -16.54 1.82 -0.77
N PRO A 97 -16.55 0.97 -1.81
CA PRO A 97 -15.65 -0.18 -1.83
C PRO A 97 -14.20 0.29 -1.70
N SER A 98 -13.41 -0.42 -0.89
CA SER A 98 -12.04 -0.03 -0.65
C SER A 98 -11.20 -0.23 -1.91
N LEU A 99 -10.35 0.76 -2.23
CA LEU A 99 -9.30 0.62 -3.25
C LEU A 99 -8.12 -0.22 -2.75
N THR A 100 -8.13 -0.62 -1.48
CA THR A 100 -7.07 -1.43 -0.87
C THR A 100 -7.21 -2.93 -1.15
N ASP A 101 -8.38 -3.38 -1.63
CA ASP A 101 -8.61 -4.77 -2.04
C ASP A 101 -7.73 -5.12 -3.24
N TYR A 102 -6.86 -6.13 -3.07
CA TYR A 102 -5.89 -6.57 -4.07
C TYR A 102 -6.49 -6.85 -5.45
N GLU A 103 -7.66 -7.50 -5.51
CA GLU A 103 -8.34 -7.81 -6.78
C GLU A 103 -8.68 -6.55 -7.57
N ARG A 104 -9.01 -5.46 -6.88
CA ARG A 104 -9.27 -4.15 -7.49
C ARG A 104 -8.02 -3.32 -7.69
N ALA A 105 -7.06 -3.42 -6.76
CA ALA A 105 -5.81 -2.69 -6.88
C ALA A 105 -5.04 -3.12 -8.12
N ALA A 106 -5.02 -4.42 -8.44
CA ALA A 106 -4.43 -4.92 -9.69
C ALA A 106 -5.12 -4.33 -10.95
N GLU A 107 -6.45 -4.26 -10.97
CA GLU A 107 -7.20 -3.64 -12.07
C GLU A 107 -6.93 -2.13 -12.18
N VAL A 108 -6.89 -1.42 -11.05
CA VAL A 108 -6.65 0.03 -11.00
C VAL A 108 -5.21 0.38 -11.36
N THR A 109 -4.22 -0.42 -10.94
CA THR A 109 -2.83 -0.18 -11.31
C THR A 109 -2.63 -0.37 -12.81
N LEU A 110 -3.17 -1.44 -13.39
CA LEU A 110 -3.10 -1.64 -14.84
C LEU A 110 -3.76 -0.46 -15.57
N ALA A 111 -4.97 -0.07 -15.17
CA ALA A 111 -5.66 1.07 -15.75
C ALA A 111 -4.89 2.41 -15.60
N LYS A 112 -4.27 2.66 -14.44
CA LYS A 112 -3.51 3.89 -14.20
C LYS A 112 -2.13 3.91 -14.85
N ALA A 113 -1.52 2.74 -15.03
CA ALA A 113 -0.29 2.63 -15.80
C ALA A 113 -0.55 2.93 -17.27
N ASP A 114 -1.66 2.39 -17.82
CA ASP A 114 -2.11 2.67 -19.18
C ASP A 114 -2.46 4.16 -19.36
N GLU A 115 -3.20 4.77 -18.43
CA GLU A 115 -3.50 6.22 -18.45
C GLU A 115 -2.25 7.10 -18.31
N ALA A 116 -1.29 6.71 -17.47
CA ALA A 116 -0.05 7.46 -17.29
C ALA A 116 0.90 7.34 -18.50
N GLU A 117 0.91 6.19 -19.20
CA GLU A 117 1.61 6.04 -20.47
C GLU A 117 0.97 6.89 -21.59
N ASP A 118 -0.36 6.97 -21.64
CA ASP A 118 -1.09 7.79 -22.60
C ASP A 118 -0.89 9.31 -22.35
N GLU A 119 -0.79 9.75 -21.10
CA GLU A 119 -0.47 11.16 -20.75
C GLU A 119 1.00 11.54 -20.98
N ALA A 120 1.91 10.56 -20.99
CA ALA A 120 3.34 10.78 -21.19
C ALA A 120 3.78 10.85 -22.66
N ARG A 121 2.85 10.64 -23.60
CA ARG A 121 3.07 10.64 -25.06
C ARG A 121 2.64 11.96 -25.72
#